data_AF-A0A846ATZ8-F1
#
_entry.id   AF-A0A846ATZ8-F1
#
_cell.length_a   1.000
_cell.length_b   1.000
_cell.length_c   1.000
_cell.angle_alpha   90.00
_cell.angle_beta   90.00
_cell.angle_gamma   90.00
#
_symmetry.space_group_name_H-M   'P 1'
#
loop_
_entity.id
_entity.type
_entity.pdbx_description
1 polymer ?
#
loop_
_entity_poly.entity_id
_entity_poly.type
_entity_poly.pdbx_seq_one_letter_code
_entity_poly.pdbx_strand_id
1 'polypeptide(L)'
;MQVQENKFSWYDVPEDVKSLLMLAVENWEDTETSENYINQALAKTEGNLDILIGAYRYFFYKNNMKMSLQLADMVINEVKKRENLPDDWQEVKTILASRKNEQQINLLITAYAASGLIIAKMGDLVKAKAISEEVQEIDEKNDLAKILFDVITRPPDEDED
;
A
#
# COMPACT_ATOMS: atom_id res chain seq x y z
N MET A 1 33.25 -1.78 -10.19
CA MET A 1 31.82 -2.12 -10.10
C MET A 1 31.22 -1.11 -9.14
N GLN A 2 30.59 -0.05 -9.63
CA GLN A 2 29.99 0.95 -8.75
C GLN A 2 28.75 0.33 -8.11
N VAL A 3 28.80 0.16 -6.79
CA VAL A 3 27.60 -0.05 -5.99
C VAL A 3 26.79 1.21 -6.16
N GLN A 4 25.70 1.17 -6.93
CA GLN A 4 24.73 2.24 -6.87
C GLN A 4 24.21 2.22 -5.44
N GLU A 5 24.58 3.22 -4.64
CA GLU A 5 23.97 3.45 -3.35
C GLU A 5 22.47 3.56 -3.61
N ASN A 6 21.74 2.50 -3.26
CA ASN A 6 20.30 2.50 -3.29
C ASN A 6 19.85 3.41 -2.14
N LYS A 7 19.93 4.72 -2.39
CA LYS A 7 19.54 5.75 -1.45
C LYS A 7 18.03 5.61 -1.31
N PHE A 8 17.58 5.04 -0.20
CA PHE A 8 16.16 4.85 0.05
C PHE A 8 15.44 6.19 -0.10
N SER A 9 14.31 6.23 -0.82
CA SER A 9 13.65 7.51 -1.17
C SER A 9 13.20 8.31 0.07
N TRP A 10 13.02 7.64 1.22
CA TRP A 10 12.73 8.30 2.50
C TRP A 10 13.88 9.15 3.05
N TYR A 11 15.13 8.93 2.62
CA TYR A 11 16.25 9.80 3.00
C TYR A 11 16.11 11.21 2.44
N ASP A 12 15.45 11.35 1.28
CA ASP A 12 15.25 12.63 0.58
C ASP A 12 14.03 13.40 1.11
N VAL A 13 13.35 12.86 2.12
CA VAL A 13 12.25 13.55 2.81
C VAL A 13 12.82 14.68 3.71
N PRO A 14 12.23 15.89 3.69
CA PRO A 14 12.64 16.99 4.57
C PRO A 14 12.65 16.62 6.06
N GLU A 15 13.58 17.20 6.84
CA GLU A 15 13.70 16.87 8.27
C GLU A 15 12.48 17.24 9.12
N ASP A 16 11.73 18.26 8.72
CA ASP A 16 10.47 18.60 9.38
C ASP A 16 9.41 17.50 9.18
N VAL A 17 9.37 16.87 8.00
CA VAL A 17 8.50 15.71 7.75
C VAL A 17 8.96 14.48 8.54
N LYS A 18 10.27 14.21 8.60
CA LYS A 18 10.79 13.10 9.44
C LYS A 18 10.44 13.31 10.92
N SER A 19 10.54 14.55 11.41
CA SER A 19 10.14 14.92 12.77
C SER A 19 8.65 14.67 13.01
N LEU A 20 7.78 15.01 12.06
CA LEU A 20 6.34 14.70 12.15
C LEU A 20 6.08 13.20 12.22
N LEU A 21 6.75 12.38 11.39
CA LEU A 21 6.58 10.93 11.45
C LEU A 21 7.05 10.35 12.80
N MET A 22 8.14 10.86 13.36
CA MET A 22 8.62 10.45 14.68
C MET A 22 7.59 10.81 15.77
N LEU A 23 7.06 12.04 15.74
CA LEU A 23 6.01 12.49 16.66
C LEU A 23 4.75 11.63 16.56
N ALA A 24 4.37 11.19 15.35
CA ALA A 24 3.25 10.27 15.18
C ALA A 24 3.47 8.94 15.91
N VAL A 25 4.69 8.38 15.84
CA VAL A 25 5.07 7.14 16.54
C VAL A 25 5.14 7.35 18.06
N GLU A 26 5.75 8.44 18.52
CA GLU A 26 5.85 8.76 19.96
C GLU A 26 4.47 8.95 20.60
N ASN A 27 3.50 9.45 19.84
CA ASN A 27 2.13 9.64 20.30
C ASN A 27 1.21 8.50 19.87
N TRP A 28 1.73 7.32 19.55
CA TRP A 28 0.94 6.21 19.01
C TRP A 28 -0.33 5.92 19.81
N GLU A 29 -0.31 5.94 21.15
CA GLU A 29 -1.50 5.66 21.95
C GLU A 29 -2.58 6.77 21.85
N ASP A 30 -2.18 8.02 21.62
CA ASP A 30 -3.08 9.13 21.36
C ASP A 30 -3.39 9.21 19.86
N THR A 31 -4.45 8.54 19.45
CA THR A 31 -4.83 8.42 18.03
C THR A 31 -5.06 9.79 17.38
N GLU A 32 -5.72 10.72 18.05
CA GLU A 32 -6.00 12.04 17.48
C GLU A 32 -4.70 12.82 17.23
N THR A 33 -3.82 12.87 18.22
CA THR A 33 -2.53 13.55 18.12
C THR A 33 -1.62 12.88 17.08
N SER A 34 -1.55 11.56 17.09
CA SER A 34 -0.74 10.78 16.16
C SER A 34 -1.21 10.94 14.71
N GLU A 35 -2.51 10.84 14.45
CA GLU A 35 -3.10 11.06 13.13
C GLU A 35 -2.84 12.47 12.61
N ASN A 36 -2.93 13.48 13.47
CA ASN A 36 -2.64 14.86 13.11
C ASN A 36 -1.20 15.03 12.58
N TYR A 37 -0.21 14.34 13.17
CA TYR A 37 1.16 14.39 12.67
C TYR A 37 1.33 13.68 11.32
N ILE A 38 0.67 12.54 11.11
CA ILE A 38 0.65 11.86 9.80
C ILE A 38 0.03 12.76 8.72
N ASN A 39 -1.10 13.41 9.02
CA ASN A 39 -1.77 14.31 8.08
C ASN A 39 -0.91 15.54 7.72
N GLN A 40 -0.19 16.09 8.70
CA GLN A 40 0.78 17.16 8.43
C GLN A 40 1.93 16.70 7.53
N ALA A 41 2.44 15.47 7.72
CA ALA A 41 3.47 14.89 6.88
C ALA A 41 2.97 14.68 5.43
N LEU A 42 1.74 14.19 5.26
CA LEU A 42 1.10 14.02 3.95
C LEU A 42 0.92 15.36 3.22
N ALA A 43 0.49 16.40 3.93
CA ALA A 43 0.28 17.74 3.35
C ALA A 43 1.58 18.39 2.85
N LYS A 44 2.73 17.99 3.41
CA LYS A 44 4.06 18.54 3.06
C LYS A 44 4.76 17.81 1.91
N THR A 45 4.28 16.65 1.50
CA THR A 45 5.06 15.74 0.64
C THR A 45 4.44 15.44 -0.72
N GLU A 46 3.33 16.09 -1.08
CA GLU A 46 2.72 16.11 -2.42
C GLU A 46 2.75 14.76 -3.17
N GLY A 47 2.35 13.66 -2.50
CA GLY A 47 2.31 12.34 -3.12
C GLY A 47 3.67 11.61 -3.15
N ASN A 48 4.60 11.95 -2.25
CA ASN A 48 5.78 11.11 -2.02
C ASN A 48 5.35 9.67 -1.66
N LEU A 49 5.81 8.70 -2.47
CA LEU A 49 5.38 7.30 -2.37
C LEU A 49 5.71 6.70 -1.00
N ASP A 50 6.86 6.99 -0.41
CA ASP A 50 7.25 6.42 0.89
C ASP A 50 6.36 6.93 2.02
N ILE A 51 5.97 8.21 1.96
CA ILE A 51 5.05 8.80 2.94
C ILE A 51 3.65 8.22 2.78
N LEU A 52 3.16 8.06 1.55
CA LEU A 52 1.89 7.40 1.28
C LEU A 52 1.89 5.94 1.78
N ILE A 53 2.99 5.21 1.57
CA ILE A 53 3.15 3.83 2.04
C ILE A 53 3.10 3.76 3.57
N GLY A 54 3.87 4.62 4.24
CA GLY A 54 3.87 4.72 5.70
C GLY A 54 2.47 5.06 6.23
N ALA A 55 1.80 6.03 5.61
CA ALA A 55 0.49 6.50 6.04
C ALA A 55 -0.60 5.42 5.85
N TYR A 56 -0.69 4.73 4.71
CA TYR A 56 -1.74 3.71 4.55
C TYR A 56 -1.57 2.57 5.56
N ARG A 57 -0.33 2.18 5.86
CA ARG A 57 -0.02 1.16 6.88
C ARG A 57 -0.36 1.64 8.28
N TYR A 58 -0.03 2.89 8.59
CA TYR A 58 -0.43 3.54 9.84
C TYR A 58 -1.95 3.42 10.05
N PHE A 59 -2.75 3.84 9.08
CA PHE A 59 -4.22 3.80 9.19
C PHE A 59 -4.77 2.37 9.20
N PHE A 60 -4.11 1.43 8.52
CA PHE A 60 -4.46 0.01 8.62
C PHE A 60 -4.32 -0.49 10.06
N TYR A 61 -3.19 -0.22 10.72
CA TYR A 61 -2.94 -0.64 12.10
C TYR A 61 -3.81 0.12 13.12
N LYS A 62 -4.22 1.36 12.80
CA LYS A 62 -5.22 2.12 13.57
C LYS A 62 -6.67 1.70 13.33
N ASN A 63 -6.89 0.65 12.53
CA ASN A 63 -8.21 0.14 12.16
C ASN A 63 -9.08 1.15 11.36
N ASN A 64 -8.48 2.19 10.80
CA ASN A 64 -9.14 3.14 9.92
C ASN A 64 -9.02 2.68 8.45
N MET A 65 -9.77 1.63 8.13
CA MET A 65 -9.70 0.96 6.82
C MET A 65 -10.07 1.88 5.65
N LYS A 66 -10.98 2.83 5.86
CA LYS A 66 -11.37 3.80 4.82
C LYS A 66 -10.19 4.69 4.41
N MET A 67 -9.49 5.27 5.38
CA MET A 67 -8.33 6.11 5.11
C MET A 67 -7.16 5.29 4.56
N SER A 68 -6.96 4.08 5.10
CA SER A 68 -5.96 3.14 4.58
C SER A 68 -6.18 2.83 3.10
N LEU A 69 -7.42 2.52 2.70
CA LEU A 69 -7.75 2.24 1.30
C LEU A 69 -7.51 3.46 0.41
N GLN A 70 -7.96 4.64 0.83
CA GLN A 70 -7.76 5.89 0.08
C GLN A 70 -6.28 6.15 -0.19
N LEU A 71 -5.41 5.94 0.79
CA LEU A 71 -3.97 6.17 0.63
C LEU A 71 -3.30 5.07 -0.20
N ALA A 72 -3.74 3.82 -0.10
CA ALA A 72 -3.29 2.75 -1.00
C ALA A 72 -3.65 3.05 -2.47
N ASP A 73 -4.85 3.56 -2.73
CA ASP A 73 -5.28 4.00 -4.07
C ASP A 73 -4.42 5.19 -4.56
N MET A 74 -4.03 6.11 -3.68
CA MET A 74 -3.10 7.19 -4.03
C MET A 74 -1.73 6.66 -4.44
N VAL A 75 -1.19 5.63 -3.77
CA VAL A 75 0.07 4.97 -4.19
C VAL A 75 -0.08 4.40 -5.60
N ILE A 76 -1.16 3.67 -5.86
CA ILE A 76 -1.42 3.05 -7.17
C ILE A 76 -1.47 4.14 -8.26
N ASN A 77 -2.25 5.20 -8.04
CA ASN A 77 -2.42 6.28 -9.01
C ASN A 77 -1.13 7.06 -9.26
N GLU A 78 -0.34 7.32 -8.21
CA GLU A 78 0.92 8.03 -8.35
C GLU A 78 1.96 7.20 -9.12
N VAL A 79 2.02 5.88 -8.90
CA VAL A 79 2.86 5.00 -9.72
C VAL A 79 2.36 4.96 -11.16
N LYS A 80 1.05 4.79 -11.41
CA LYS A 80 0.48 4.82 -12.77
C LYS A 80 0.90 6.08 -13.52
N LYS A 81 0.83 7.24 -12.86
CA LYS A 81 1.24 8.54 -13.42
C LYS A 81 2.74 8.59 -13.73
N ARG A 82 3.61 8.18 -12.80
CA ARG A 82 5.07 8.19 -12.98
C ARG A 82 5.54 7.26 -14.09
N GLU A 83 4.89 6.12 -14.20
CA GLU A 83 5.20 5.07 -15.18
C GLU A 83 4.43 5.22 -16.50
N ASN A 84 3.60 6.28 -16.61
CA ASN A 84 2.75 6.57 -17.76
C ASN A 84 1.93 5.34 -18.23
N LEU A 85 1.31 4.67 -17.25
CA LEU A 85 0.52 3.47 -17.48
C LEU A 85 -0.86 3.81 -18.04
N PRO A 86 -1.41 2.97 -18.93
CA PRO A 86 -2.77 3.15 -19.44
C PRO A 86 -3.83 2.88 -18.36
N ASP A 87 -5.03 3.43 -18.57
CA ASP A 87 -6.18 3.21 -17.70
C ASP A 87 -6.89 1.87 -18.00
N ASP A 88 -6.77 1.34 -19.22
CA ASP A 88 -7.33 0.05 -19.59
C ASP A 88 -6.65 -1.08 -18.81
N TRP A 89 -7.45 -1.92 -18.16
CA TRP A 89 -6.94 -2.97 -17.30
C TRP A 89 -6.18 -4.06 -18.07
N GLN A 90 -6.64 -4.44 -19.27
CA GLN A 90 -5.98 -5.51 -20.03
C GLN A 90 -4.60 -5.05 -20.54
N GLU A 91 -4.50 -3.80 -20.97
CA GLU A 91 -3.23 -3.18 -21.34
C GLU A 91 -2.32 -3.05 -20.12
N VAL A 92 -2.81 -2.50 -19.00
CA VAL A 92 -1.98 -2.30 -17.80
C VAL A 92 -1.49 -3.62 -17.24
N LYS A 93 -2.35 -4.64 -17.15
CA LYS A 93 -2.00 -5.97 -16.64
C LYS A 93 -0.83 -6.59 -17.40
N THR A 94 -0.83 -6.47 -18.73
CA THR A 94 0.25 -6.98 -19.58
C THR A 94 1.57 -6.27 -19.26
N ILE A 95 1.53 -4.96 -19.08
CA ILE A 95 2.71 -4.15 -18.70
C ILE A 95 3.21 -4.56 -17.31
N LEU A 96 2.31 -4.65 -16.32
CA LEU A 96 2.63 -5.05 -14.95
C LEU A 96 3.30 -6.43 -14.92
N ALA A 97 2.77 -7.41 -15.64
CA ALA A 97 3.33 -8.77 -15.70
C ALA A 97 4.74 -8.80 -16.31
N SER A 98 4.96 -8.01 -17.38
CA SER A 98 6.26 -7.95 -18.06
C SER A 98 7.33 -7.20 -17.25
N ARG A 99 6.93 -6.21 -16.44
CA ARG A 99 7.82 -5.31 -15.71
C ARG A 99 7.84 -5.53 -14.19
N LYS A 100 7.24 -6.62 -13.69
CA LYS A 100 7.00 -6.86 -12.25
C LYS A 100 8.23 -6.82 -11.33
N ASN A 101 9.44 -6.96 -11.88
CA ASN A 101 10.70 -6.88 -11.13
C ASN A 101 11.24 -5.45 -11.01
N GLU A 102 10.65 -4.48 -11.72
CA GLU A 102 10.98 -3.07 -11.57
C GLU A 102 10.36 -2.52 -10.29
N GLN A 103 11.11 -1.68 -9.56
CA GLN A 103 10.74 -1.24 -8.22
C GLN A 103 9.35 -0.58 -8.15
N GLN A 104 9.05 0.36 -9.05
CA GLN A 104 7.76 1.07 -9.04
C GLN A 104 6.61 0.14 -9.44
N ILE A 105 6.83 -0.75 -10.41
CA ILE A 105 5.81 -1.71 -10.85
C ILE A 105 5.51 -2.72 -9.74
N ASN A 106 6.54 -3.24 -9.07
CA ASN A 106 6.37 -4.11 -7.92
C ASN A 106 5.60 -3.41 -6.78
N LEU A 107 5.89 -2.12 -6.54
CA LEU A 107 5.17 -1.31 -5.57
C LEU A 107 3.67 -1.20 -5.92
N LEU A 108 3.33 -0.93 -7.18
CA LEU A 108 1.93 -0.87 -7.61
C LEU A 108 1.23 -2.21 -7.39
N ILE A 109 1.82 -3.32 -7.82
CA ILE A 109 1.26 -4.67 -7.63
C ILE A 109 1.04 -4.95 -6.15
N THR A 110 2.01 -4.59 -5.30
CA THR A 110 1.95 -4.75 -3.85
C THR A 110 0.86 -3.88 -3.21
N ALA A 111 0.74 -2.61 -3.62
CA ALA A 111 -0.30 -1.70 -3.14
C ALA A 111 -1.70 -2.17 -3.58
N TYR A 112 -1.82 -2.73 -4.80
CA TYR A 112 -3.07 -3.31 -5.28
C TYR A 112 -3.47 -4.53 -4.46
N ALA A 113 -2.55 -5.46 -4.19
CA ALA A 113 -2.80 -6.59 -3.30
C ALA A 113 -3.19 -6.12 -1.87
N ALA A 114 -2.51 -5.11 -1.33
CA ALA A 114 -2.84 -4.53 -0.03
C ALA A 114 -4.25 -3.92 0.00
N SER A 115 -4.69 -3.26 -1.08
CA SER A 115 -6.05 -2.74 -1.20
C SER A 115 -7.10 -3.86 -1.08
N GLY A 116 -6.84 -5.02 -1.67
CA GLY A 116 -7.70 -6.20 -1.52
C GLY A 116 -7.82 -6.67 -0.07
N LEU A 117 -6.72 -6.68 0.69
CA LEU A 117 -6.73 -7.01 2.12
C LEU A 117 -7.50 -6.00 2.96
N ILE A 118 -7.36 -4.71 2.67
CA ILE A 118 -8.11 -3.66 3.34
C ILE A 118 -9.61 -3.82 3.06
N ILE A 119 -9.97 -4.08 1.80
CA ILE A 119 -11.36 -4.32 1.36
C ILE A 119 -11.94 -5.57 2.04
N ALA A 120 -11.17 -6.65 2.17
CA ALA A 120 -11.58 -7.85 2.90
C ALA A 120 -11.90 -7.54 4.37
N LYS A 121 -11.05 -6.75 5.04
CA LYS A 121 -11.31 -6.29 6.42
C LYS A 121 -12.54 -5.40 6.55
N MET A 122 -12.95 -4.72 5.48
CA MET A 122 -14.19 -3.95 5.42
C MET A 122 -15.42 -4.82 5.12
N GLY A 123 -15.25 -6.12 4.87
CA GLY A 123 -16.33 -7.09 4.65
C GLY A 123 -16.70 -7.36 3.19
N ASP A 124 -16.07 -6.68 2.23
CA ASP A 124 -16.34 -6.91 0.80
C ASP A 124 -15.42 -8.01 0.24
N LEU A 125 -15.72 -9.25 0.63
CA LEU A 125 -14.93 -10.42 0.24
C LEU A 125 -14.99 -10.70 -1.27
N VAL A 126 -16.08 -10.31 -1.93
CA VAL A 126 -16.22 -10.50 -3.39
C VAL A 126 -15.20 -9.65 -4.13
N LYS A 127 -15.13 -8.36 -3.80
CA LYS A 127 -14.14 -7.46 -4.43
C LYS A 127 -12.71 -7.82 -4.03
N ALA A 128 -12.49 -8.18 -2.77
CA ALA A 128 -11.18 -8.61 -2.32
C ALA A 128 -10.68 -9.87 -3.05
N LYS A 129 -11.58 -10.83 -3.32
CA LYS A 129 -11.25 -12.05 -4.09
C LYS A 129 -10.86 -11.71 -5.52
N ALA A 130 -11.62 -10.84 -6.19
CA ALA A 130 -11.31 -10.41 -7.55
C ALA A 130 -9.91 -9.78 -7.64
N ILE A 131 -9.54 -8.92 -6.69
CA ILE A 131 -8.21 -8.32 -6.61
C ILE A 131 -7.12 -9.39 -6.41
N SER A 132 -7.36 -10.36 -5.51
CA SER A 132 -6.40 -11.45 -5.27
C SER A 132 -6.15 -12.27 -6.54
N GLU A 133 -7.21 -12.65 -7.26
CA GLU A 133 -7.13 -13.38 -8.53
C GLU A 133 -6.35 -12.59 -9.58
N GLU A 134 -6.69 -11.31 -9.77
CA GLU A 134 -6.02 -10.41 -10.71
C GLU A 134 -4.52 -10.24 -10.42
N VAL A 135 -4.13 -10.12 -9.14
CA VAL A 135 -2.71 -10.05 -8.76
C VAL A 135 -2.01 -11.37 -9.03
N GLN A 136 -2.64 -12.51 -8.76
CA GLN A 136 -2.06 -13.83 -9.06
C GLN A 136 -1.85 -14.05 -10.57
N GLU A 137 -2.72 -13.49 -11.41
CA GLU A 137 -2.54 -13.52 -12.87
C GLU A 137 -1.34 -12.68 -13.34
N ILE A 138 -0.92 -11.67 -12.57
CA ILE A 138 0.27 -10.83 -12.84
C ILE A 138 1.52 -11.49 -12.26
N ASP A 139 1.42 -11.94 -11.01
CA ASP A 139 2.52 -12.52 -10.25
C ASP A 139 2.03 -13.59 -9.26
N GLU A 140 2.03 -14.85 -9.72
CA GLU A 140 1.69 -16.03 -8.94
C GLU A 140 2.47 -16.16 -7.61
N LYS A 141 3.66 -15.53 -7.53
CA LYS A 141 4.52 -15.60 -6.34
C LYS A 141 4.26 -14.47 -5.33
N ASN A 142 3.33 -13.56 -5.59
CA ASN A 142 3.08 -12.43 -4.71
C ASN A 142 2.55 -12.90 -3.33
N ASP A 143 3.35 -12.70 -2.28
CA ASP A 143 3.03 -13.18 -0.93
C ASP A 143 1.80 -12.51 -0.33
N LEU A 144 1.59 -11.22 -0.59
CA LEU A 144 0.41 -10.48 -0.11
C LEU A 144 -0.88 -11.00 -0.74
N ALA A 145 -0.87 -11.32 -2.04
CA ALA A 145 -2.02 -11.90 -2.72
C ALA A 145 -2.37 -13.30 -2.17
N LYS A 146 -1.36 -14.09 -1.78
CA LYS A 146 -1.57 -15.39 -1.12
C LYS A 146 -2.15 -15.23 0.27
N ILE A 147 -1.57 -14.36 1.10
CA ILE A 147 -2.12 -14.04 2.43
C ILE A 147 -3.57 -13.57 2.31
N LEU A 148 -3.86 -12.70 1.33
CA LEU A 148 -5.21 -12.24 1.06
C LEU A 148 -6.15 -13.39 0.71
N PHE A 149 -5.72 -14.29 -0.19
CA PHE A 149 -6.50 -15.46 -0.57
C PHE A 149 -6.80 -16.34 0.64
N ASP A 150 -5.80 -16.60 1.48
CA ASP A 150 -5.94 -17.41 2.69
C ASP A 150 -6.93 -16.75 3.67
N VAL A 151 -6.85 -15.43 3.87
CA VAL A 151 -7.78 -14.67 4.72
C VAL A 151 -9.22 -14.74 4.21
N ILE A 152 -9.44 -14.67 2.89
CA ILE A 152 -10.77 -14.71 2.28
C ILE A 152 -11.37 -16.13 2.31
N THR A 153 -10.53 -17.16 2.22
CA THR A 153 -10.95 -18.56 2.11
C THR A 153 -11.00 -19.30 3.44
N ARG A 154 -10.48 -18.70 4.53
CA ARG A 154 -10.59 -19.26 5.88
C ARG A 154 -12.08 -19.40 6.25
N PRO A 155 -12.55 -20.59 6.63
CA PRO A 155 -13.92 -20.76 7.10
C PRO A 155 -14.15 -19.94 8.37
N PRO A 156 -15.38 -19.44 8.63
CA PRO A 156 -15.66 -18.52 9.74
C PRO A 156 -15.35 -19.02 11.16
N ASP A 157 -15.02 -20.30 11.38
CA ASP A 157 -14.85 -20.86 12.72
C ASP A 157 -13.64 -21.81 12.79
N GLU A 158 -12.50 -21.30 13.25
CA GLU A 158 -11.47 -22.06 14.01
C GLU A 158 -10.75 -21.10 14.99
N ASP A 159 -11.49 -20.18 15.63
CA ASP A 159 -10.96 -19.34 16.73
C ASP A 159 -12.06 -19.19 17.82
N GLU A 160 -12.58 -20.32 18.31
CA GLU A 160 -13.20 -20.45 19.65
C GLU A 160 -12.80 -21.82 20.24
N ASP A 161 -11.63 -21.84 20.90
CA ASP A 161 -11.34 -22.62 22.13
C ASP A 161 -9.99 -22.14 22.74
#